data_AF-A0A382P767-F1
#
_entry.id   AF-A0A382P767-F1
#
_cell.length_a   1.000
_cell.length_b   1.000
_cell.length_c   1.000
_cell.angle_alpha   90.00
_cell.angle_beta   90.00
_cell.angle_gamma   90.00
#
_symmetry.space_group_name_H-M   'P 1'
#
loop_
_entity.id
_entity.type
_entity.pdbx_description
1 polymer ?
#
loop_
_entity_poly.entity_id
_entity_poly.type
_entity_poly.pdbx_seq_one_letter_code
_entity_poly.pdbx_strand_id
1 'polypeptide(L)'
;SSFGIKLIYFSTSYVYPGTKGNYKENDPVLPINSYAWSKLGGESAVQMYENSLILRVSMTEKPFVHKKAFSNFITNFIFHEELAKNLFRLINKKGIINFGGKIQNVYQFAKKYNPNIKRISAKKILGKKFPLNPSMNINKFKKIIKSS
;
A
#
# COMPACT_ATOMS: atom_id res chain seq x y z
N SER A 1 3.07 -25.07 13.65
CA SER A 1 3.91 -24.62 14.77
C SER A 1 3.23 -24.98 16.07
N SER A 2 3.99 -25.34 17.11
CA SER A 2 3.48 -25.82 18.40
C SER A 2 2.59 -24.81 19.15
N PHE A 3 2.74 -23.51 18.89
CA PHE A 3 2.01 -22.45 19.60
C PHE A 3 0.85 -21.82 18.80
N GLY A 4 0.65 -22.20 17.52
CA GLY A 4 -0.45 -21.67 16.71
C GLY A 4 -0.46 -20.15 16.46
N ILE A 5 0.63 -19.44 16.79
CA ILE A 5 0.70 -17.97 16.79
C ILE A 5 0.39 -17.39 15.41
N LYS A 6 -0.41 -16.33 15.35
CA LYS A 6 -0.67 -15.59 14.11
C LYS A 6 0.48 -14.61 13.83
N LEU A 7 1.04 -14.64 12.63
CA LEU A 7 2.01 -13.63 12.17
C LEU A 7 1.33 -12.67 11.19
N ILE A 8 1.39 -11.37 11.48
CA ILE A 8 0.91 -10.33 10.55
C ILE A 8 2.11 -9.46 10.16
N TYR A 9 2.38 -9.37 8.86
CA TYR A 9 3.51 -8.62 8.32
C TYR A 9 3.02 -7.46 7.45
N PHE A 10 3.47 -6.25 7.79
CA PHE A 10 3.19 -5.04 7.02
C PHE A 10 4.26 -4.82 5.95
N SER A 11 3.84 -5.02 4.71
CA SER A 11 4.62 -4.75 3.50
C SER A 11 4.18 -3.45 2.84
N THR A 12 4.51 -3.24 1.57
CA THR A 12 4.31 -1.98 0.86
C THR A 12 3.77 -2.19 -0.55
N SER A 13 3.01 -1.23 -1.08
CA SER A 13 2.64 -1.20 -2.51
C SER A 13 3.84 -1.04 -3.45
N TYR A 14 5.00 -0.58 -2.95
CA TYR A 14 6.20 -0.38 -3.76
C TYR A 14 6.92 -1.68 -4.16
N VAL A 15 6.45 -2.84 -3.71
CA VAL A 15 6.88 -4.14 -4.27
C VAL A 15 6.42 -4.33 -5.71
N TYR A 16 5.36 -3.63 -6.13
CA TYR A 16 4.89 -3.66 -7.51
C TYR A 16 5.72 -2.73 -8.42
N PRO A 17 5.87 -3.06 -9.72
CA PRO A 17 6.64 -2.27 -10.66
C PRO A 17 6.19 -0.80 -10.81
N GLY A 18 4.92 -0.50 -10.50
CA GLY A 18 4.36 0.85 -10.56
C GLY A 18 4.16 1.42 -11.97
N THR A 19 4.18 0.58 -13.00
CA THR A 19 4.03 0.97 -14.42
C THR A 19 2.58 0.95 -14.90
N LYS A 20 1.76 -0.03 -14.47
CA LYS A 20 0.35 -0.18 -14.88
C LYS A 20 -0.66 0.29 -13.84
N GLY A 21 -0.38 0.10 -12.55
CA GLY A 21 -1.34 0.27 -11.47
C GLY A 21 -2.41 -0.81 -11.41
N ASN A 22 -3.36 -0.64 -10.49
CA ASN A 22 -4.41 -1.60 -10.18
C ASN A 22 -3.87 -3.04 -9.98
N TYR A 23 -2.70 -3.17 -9.35
CA TYR A 23 -2.04 -4.46 -9.17
C TYR A 23 -2.82 -5.39 -8.25
N LYS A 24 -2.99 -6.64 -8.64
CA LYS A 24 -3.60 -7.71 -7.83
C LYS A 24 -2.55 -8.39 -6.95
N GLU A 25 -2.97 -9.08 -5.90
CA GLU A 25 -2.07 -9.77 -4.96
C GLU A 25 -1.20 -10.82 -5.65
N ASN A 26 -1.71 -11.43 -6.73
CA ASN A 26 -1.03 -12.42 -7.56
C ASN A 26 -0.29 -11.85 -8.78
N ASP A 27 -0.32 -10.52 -8.98
CA ASP A 27 0.50 -9.91 -10.03
C ASP A 27 1.99 -10.02 -9.69
N PRO A 28 2.87 -10.11 -10.71
CA PRO A 28 4.31 -10.14 -10.50
C PRO A 28 4.81 -8.86 -9.82
N VAL A 29 5.80 -9.04 -8.96
CA VAL A 29 6.46 -7.98 -8.19
C VAL A 29 7.80 -7.62 -8.82
N LEU A 30 8.15 -6.33 -8.79
CA LEU A 30 9.44 -5.81 -9.21
C LEU A 30 9.72 -4.55 -8.37
N PRO A 31 10.31 -4.69 -7.19
CA PRO A 31 10.56 -3.58 -6.29
C PRO A 31 11.44 -2.48 -6.92
N ILE A 32 11.08 -1.24 -6.68
CA ILE A 32 11.66 -0.07 -7.38
C ILE A 32 12.83 0.60 -6.61
N ASN A 33 13.07 0.19 -5.36
CA ASN A 33 14.11 0.72 -4.50
C ASN A 33 14.48 -0.29 -3.39
N SER A 34 15.59 -0.03 -2.67
CA SER A 34 16.11 -0.92 -1.61
C SER A 34 15.12 -1.15 -0.47
N TYR A 35 14.28 -0.17 -0.13
CA TYR A 35 13.24 -0.32 0.88
C TYR A 35 12.17 -1.34 0.44
N ALA A 36 11.70 -1.25 -0.81
CA ALA A 36 10.73 -2.18 -1.33
C ALA A 36 11.32 -3.60 -1.48
N TRP A 37 12.61 -3.71 -1.83
CA TRP A 37 13.33 -4.98 -1.83
C TRP A 37 13.43 -5.60 -0.44
N SER A 38 13.77 -4.82 0.59
CA SER A 38 13.82 -5.35 1.96
C SER A 38 12.45 -5.83 2.43
N LYS A 39 11.38 -5.12 2.06
CA LYS A 39 10.01 -5.53 2.36
C LYS A 39 9.63 -6.83 1.68
N LEU A 40 9.97 -6.99 0.39
CA LEU A 40 9.75 -8.23 -0.35
C LEU A 40 10.55 -9.41 0.22
N GLY A 41 11.81 -9.20 0.61
CA GLY A 41 12.60 -10.23 1.28
C GLY A 41 11.95 -10.73 2.58
N GLY A 42 11.37 -9.81 3.37
CA GLY A 42 10.55 -10.19 4.52
C GLY A 42 9.27 -10.93 4.14
N GLU A 43 8.59 -10.54 3.04
CA GLU A 43 7.45 -11.31 2.54
C GLU A 43 7.84 -12.77 2.24
N SER A 44 8.99 -13.00 1.59
CA SER A 44 9.45 -14.36 1.25
C SER A 44 9.58 -15.25 2.49
N ALA A 45 10.18 -14.74 3.57
CA ALA A 45 10.30 -15.50 4.81
C ALA A 45 8.94 -15.74 5.49
N VAL A 46 8.07 -14.72 5.51
CA VAL A 46 6.75 -14.80 6.15
C VAL A 46 5.81 -15.74 5.41
N GLN A 47 5.87 -15.81 4.08
CA GLN A 47 5.04 -16.70 3.26
C GLN A 47 5.26 -18.18 3.56
N MET A 48 6.45 -18.55 4.03
CA MET A 48 6.75 -19.93 4.45
C MET A 48 5.99 -20.33 5.73
N TYR A 49 5.46 -19.36 6.48
CA TYR A 49 4.64 -19.63 7.66
C TYR A 49 3.16 -19.64 7.31
N GLU A 50 2.51 -20.81 7.37
CA GLU A 50 1.12 -20.99 6.94
C GLU A 50 0.10 -20.14 7.72
N ASN A 51 0.37 -19.85 9.00
CA ASN A 51 -0.47 -18.96 9.79
C ASN A 51 -0.02 -17.49 9.70
N SER A 52 0.35 -17.04 8.50
CA SER A 52 0.73 -15.66 8.23
C SER A 52 -0.33 -14.87 7.47
N LEU A 53 -0.28 -13.55 7.61
CA LEU A 53 -0.99 -12.57 6.80
C LEU A 53 -0.01 -11.48 6.40
N ILE A 54 0.08 -11.21 5.10
CA ILE A 54 0.89 -10.12 4.55
C ILE A 54 -0.08 -9.04 4.08
N LEU A 55 0.08 -7.84 4.65
CA LEU A 55 -0.67 -6.65 4.26
C LEU A 55 0.23 -5.74 3.45
N ARG A 56 0.04 -5.70 2.13
CA ARG A 56 0.68 -4.69 1.27
C ARG A 56 -0.10 -3.40 1.43
N VAL A 57 0.46 -2.45 2.19
CA VAL A 57 -0.20 -1.20 2.53
C VAL A 57 0.36 -0.02 1.75
N SER A 58 -0.48 0.99 1.57
CA SER A 58 -0.11 2.30 1.05
C SER A 58 -0.68 3.37 1.99
N MET A 59 0.09 3.73 3.02
CA MET A 59 -0.36 4.64 4.09
C MET A 59 0.55 5.86 4.24
N THR A 60 0.03 6.92 4.86
CA THR A 60 0.72 8.17 5.15
C THR A 60 0.32 8.68 6.54
N GLU A 61 1.12 9.60 7.10
CA GLU A 61 0.80 10.28 8.35
C GLU A 61 -0.36 11.27 8.22
N LYS A 62 -1.07 11.47 9.33
CA LYS A 62 -2.13 12.46 9.50
C LYS A 62 -1.67 13.52 10.52
N PRO A 63 -1.76 14.83 10.21
CA PRO A 63 -2.11 15.39 8.91
C PRO A 63 -1.04 15.07 7.85
N PHE A 64 -1.39 15.21 6.56
CA PHE A 64 -0.44 15.04 5.48
C PHE A 64 0.75 16.01 5.64
N VAL A 65 1.93 15.47 5.96
CA VAL A 65 3.09 16.23 6.44
C VAL A 65 3.79 17.09 5.38
N HIS A 66 3.61 16.76 4.10
CA HIS A 66 4.32 17.44 3.02
C HIS A 66 3.58 18.71 2.56
N LYS A 67 4.34 19.81 2.36
CA LYS A 67 3.81 21.09 1.83
C LYS A 67 3.37 21.03 0.36
N LYS A 68 3.79 19.99 -0.37
CA LYS A 68 3.50 19.78 -1.80
C LYS A 68 3.07 18.34 -2.02
N ALA A 69 2.21 18.11 -2.99
CA ALA A 69 1.69 16.78 -3.32
C ALA A 69 1.85 16.46 -4.82
N PHE A 70 2.24 15.23 -5.11
CA PHE A 70 2.45 14.77 -6.48
C PHE A 70 1.12 14.58 -7.21
N SER A 71 0.98 15.23 -8.36
CA SER A 71 -0.26 15.19 -9.15
C SER A 71 -0.33 14.11 -10.21
N ASN A 72 0.82 13.55 -10.56
CA ASN A 72 0.96 12.47 -11.52
C ASN A 72 1.35 11.14 -10.88
N PHE A 73 1.50 11.09 -9.55
CA PHE A 73 1.76 9.85 -8.82
C PHE A 73 0.44 9.28 -8.29
N ILE A 74 0.03 8.12 -8.78
CA ILE A 74 -1.23 7.43 -8.49
C ILE A 74 -0.99 6.36 -7.44
N THR A 75 -1.80 6.36 -6.39
CA THR A 75 -1.63 5.46 -5.24
C THR A 75 -2.97 5.18 -4.55
N ASN A 76 -2.94 4.45 -3.44
CA ASN A 76 -4.08 4.10 -2.60
C ASN A 76 -3.89 4.65 -1.18
N PHE A 77 -3.41 5.89 -1.03
CA PHE A 77 -3.14 6.46 0.29
C PHE A 77 -4.36 6.45 1.22
N ILE A 78 -4.06 6.11 2.46
CA ILE A 78 -4.90 6.16 3.66
C ILE A 78 -4.05 6.72 4.80
N PHE A 79 -4.70 7.11 5.89
CA PHE A 79 -3.99 7.38 7.14
C PHE A 79 -3.80 6.10 7.97
N HIS A 80 -2.80 6.08 8.85
CA HIS A 80 -2.56 5.00 9.80
C HIS A 80 -3.80 4.60 10.61
N GLU A 81 -4.63 5.58 10.98
CA GLU A 81 -5.91 5.35 11.68
C GLU A 81 -6.86 4.42 10.90
N GLU A 82 -6.91 4.52 9.57
CA GLU A 82 -7.79 3.66 8.75
C GLU A 82 -7.31 2.21 8.76
N LEU A 83 -5.99 1.99 8.77
CA LEU A 83 -5.43 0.66 8.91
C LEU A 83 -5.76 0.06 10.27
N ALA A 84 -5.51 0.82 11.35
CA ALA A 84 -5.79 0.37 12.72
C ALA A 84 -7.25 -0.03 12.92
N LYS A 85 -8.20 0.78 12.42
CA LYS A 85 -9.64 0.52 12.51
C LYS A 85 -10.08 -0.78 11.83
N ASN A 86 -9.40 -1.18 10.75
CA ASN A 86 -9.78 -2.36 9.96
C ASN A 86 -8.91 -3.59 10.24
N LEU A 87 -7.82 -3.45 11.00
CA LEU A 87 -6.87 -4.53 11.26
C LEU A 87 -7.56 -5.72 11.93
N PHE A 88 -8.40 -5.48 12.94
CA PHE A 88 -9.14 -6.52 13.67
C PHE A 88 -10.06 -7.35 12.78
N ARG A 89 -10.53 -6.81 11.65
CA ARG A 89 -11.36 -7.53 10.67
C ARG A 89 -10.54 -8.45 9.77
N LEU A 90 -9.21 -8.30 9.80
CA LEU A 90 -8.26 -9.04 8.97
C LEU A 90 -7.45 -10.07 9.76
N ILE A 91 -7.40 -10.01 11.09
CA ILE A 91 -6.53 -10.87 11.92
C ILE A 91 -6.72 -12.37 11.66
N ASN A 92 -7.94 -12.80 11.33
CA ASN A 92 -8.26 -14.21 11.05
C ASN A 92 -7.99 -14.62 9.59
N LYS A 93 -7.59 -13.69 8.72
CA LYS A 93 -7.31 -13.97 7.31
C LYS A 93 -5.86 -14.41 7.11
N LYS A 94 -5.59 -15.14 6.03
CA LYS A 94 -4.25 -15.65 5.67
C LYS A 94 -3.84 -15.22 4.26
N GLY A 95 -2.55 -15.34 3.98
CA GLY A 95 -1.96 -15.03 2.67
C GLY A 95 -1.74 -13.53 2.47
N ILE A 96 -1.75 -13.08 1.22
CA ILE A 96 -1.48 -11.67 0.87
C ILE A 96 -2.81 -10.92 0.66
N ILE A 97 -2.91 -9.71 1.19
CA ILE A 97 -4.02 -8.78 0.96
C ILE A 97 -3.45 -7.39 0.64
N ASN A 98 -3.93 -6.81 -0.47
CA ASN A 98 -3.69 -5.42 -0.77
C ASN A 98 -4.65 -4.53 0.02
N PHE A 99 -4.09 -3.61 0.81
CA PHE A 99 -4.83 -2.73 1.70
C PHE A 99 -4.54 -1.26 1.36
N GLY A 100 -5.59 -0.50 1.11
CA GLY A 100 -5.48 0.94 0.87
C GLY A 100 -6.81 1.58 0.53
N GLY A 101 -6.75 2.86 0.21
CA GLY A 101 -7.89 3.69 -0.12
C GLY A 101 -8.26 3.62 -1.59
N LYS A 102 -9.12 4.54 -2.02
CA LYS A 102 -9.44 4.72 -3.44
C LYS A 102 -8.18 5.05 -4.25
N ILE A 103 -8.06 4.45 -5.43
CA ILE A 103 -7.05 4.81 -6.42
C ILE A 103 -7.23 6.28 -6.82
N GLN A 104 -6.23 7.10 -6.53
CA GLN A 104 -6.21 8.53 -6.86
C GLN A 104 -4.76 9.04 -6.82
N ASN A 105 -4.50 10.23 -7.37
CA ASN A 105 -3.17 10.83 -7.22
C ASN A 105 -2.98 11.47 -5.83
N VAL A 106 -1.72 11.61 -5.40
CA VAL A 106 -1.37 12.14 -4.07
C VAL A 106 -1.94 13.55 -3.85
N TYR A 107 -1.95 14.39 -4.88
CA TYR A 107 -2.54 15.72 -4.81
C TYR A 107 -4.04 15.68 -4.52
N GLN A 108 -4.81 14.83 -5.20
CA GLN A 108 -6.24 14.68 -4.95
C GLN A 108 -6.53 14.10 -3.56
N PHE A 109 -5.68 13.21 -3.06
CA PHE A 109 -5.77 12.75 -1.68
C PHE A 109 -5.53 13.90 -0.69
N ALA A 110 -4.40 14.60 -0.81
CA ALA A 110 -4.02 15.66 0.11
C ALA A 110 -4.97 16.87 0.09
N LYS A 111 -5.50 17.23 -1.09
CA LYS A 111 -6.42 18.37 -1.27
C LYS A 111 -7.71 18.24 -0.46
N LYS A 112 -8.16 17.02 -0.14
CA LYS A 112 -9.33 16.78 0.72
C LYS A 112 -9.14 17.26 2.14
N TYR A 113 -7.90 17.27 2.63
CA TYR A 113 -7.55 17.62 4.00
C TYR A 113 -6.86 18.99 4.09
N ASN A 114 -6.28 19.47 2.99
CA ASN A 114 -5.69 20.79 2.88
C ASN A 114 -5.96 21.39 1.48
N PRO A 115 -6.98 22.25 1.34
CA PRO A 115 -7.33 22.87 0.06
C PRO A 115 -6.19 23.69 -0.57
N ASN A 116 -5.27 24.21 0.25
CA ASN A 116 -4.15 25.07 -0.15
C ASN A 116 -2.87 24.30 -0.52
N ILE A 117 -2.93 22.96 -0.56
CA ILE A 117 -1.76 22.13 -0.89
C ILE A 117 -1.21 22.46 -2.28
N LYS A 118 0.12 22.61 -2.39
CA LYS A 118 0.74 22.94 -3.68
C LYS A 118 0.93 21.69 -4.55
N ARG A 119 0.66 21.84 -5.85
CA ARG A 119 0.83 20.77 -6.85
C ARG A 119 2.29 20.66 -7.28
N ILE A 120 2.81 19.43 -7.40
CA ILE A 120 4.12 19.17 -8.02
C ILE A 120 4.08 17.90 -8.90
N SER A 121 5.06 17.74 -9.79
CA SER A 121 5.24 16.56 -10.64
C SER A 121 6.31 15.65 -10.05
N ALA A 122 5.99 14.37 -9.85
CA ALA A 122 6.93 13.35 -9.40
C ALA A 122 8.08 13.16 -10.39
N LYS A 123 7.80 13.16 -11.71
CA LYS A 123 8.86 13.07 -12.74
C LYS A 123 9.93 14.17 -12.64
N LYS A 124 9.55 15.36 -12.15
CA LYS A 124 10.48 16.48 -11.97
C LYS A 124 11.46 16.24 -10.80
N ILE A 125 11.04 15.48 -9.79
CA ILE A 125 11.81 15.25 -8.56
C ILE A 125 12.50 13.89 -8.59
N LEU A 126 11.82 12.85 -9.05
CA LEU A 126 12.26 11.45 -9.00
C LEU A 126 12.84 10.96 -10.34
N GLY A 127 12.78 11.79 -11.39
CA GLY A 127 13.28 11.47 -12.73
C GLY A 127 12.19 10.98 -13.69
N LYS A 128 12.47 11.11 -15.00
CA LYS A 128 11.50 10.85 -16.08
C LYS A 128 11.04 9.39 -16.16
N LYS A 129 11.94 8.46 -15.80
CA LYS A 129 11.70 7.00 -15.87
C LYS A 129 11.11 6.42 -14.58
N PHE A 130 10.91 7.23 -13.54
CA PHE A 130 10.37 6.74 -12.27
C PHE A 130 8.93 6.25 -12.44
N PRO A 131 8.59 5.03 -11.97
CA PRO A 131 7.23 4.51 -12.08
C PRO A 131 6.27 5.31 -11.19
N LEU A 132 5.11 5.64 -11.73
CA LEU A 132 4.20 6.61 -11.10
C LEU A 132 2.90 6.02 -10.59
N ASN A 133 2.65 4.74 -10.83
CA ASN A 133 1.38 4.12 -10.55
C ASN A 133 1.53 2.77 -9.85
N PRO A 134 2.03 2.73 -8.60
CA PRO A 134 2.02 1.53 -7.75
C PRO A 134 0.64 1.24 -7.15
N SER A 135 -0.45 1.76 -7.73
CA SER A 135 -1.78 1.56 -7.17
C SER A 135 -2.16 0.07 -7.16
N MET A 136 -2.85 -0.34 -6.11
CA MET A 136 -3.26 -1.70 -5.85
C MET A 136 -4.76 -1.86 -6.09
N ASN A 137 -5.13 -3.03 -6.60
CA ASN A 137 -6.49 -3.52 -6.56
C ASN A 137 -6.82 -3.93 -5.12
N ILE A 138 -7.87 -3.34 -4.55
CA ILE A 138 -8.30 -3.58 -3.16
C ILE A 138 -9.62 -4.35 -3.08
N ASN A 139 -10.00 -5.07 -4.15
CA ASN A 139 -11.28 -5.77 -4.18
C ASN A 139 -11.33 -6.91 -3.16
N LYS A 140 -10.22 -7.61 -2.93
CA LYS A 140 -10.12 -8.66 -1.90
C LYS A 140 -10.38 -8.10 -0.51
N PHE A 141 -9.70 -7.00 -0.17
CA PHE A 141 -9.94 -6.27 1.08
C PHE A 141 -11.39 -5.80 1.21
N LYS A 142 -11.94 -5.14 0.18
CA LYS A 142 -13.33 -4.66 0.18
C LYS A 142 -14.36 -5.77 0.38
N LYS A 143 -14.14 -6.95 -0.20
CA LYS A 143 -15.02 -8.11 0.00
C LYS A 143 -15.02 -8.54 1.47
N ILE A 144 -13.84 -8.66 2.09
CA ILE A 144 -13.72 -9.05 3.50
C ILE A 144 -14.46 -8.06 4.42
N ILE A 145 -14.25 -6.77 4.21
CA ILE A 145 -14.87 -5.67 4.98
C ILE A 145 -16.38 -5.52 4.72
N LYS A 146 -16.93 -6.07 3.64
CA LYS A 146 -18.38 -6.10 3.43
C LYS A 146 -19.06 -7.31 4.06
N SER A 147 -18.33 -8.41 4.21
CA SER A 147 -18.84 -9.69 4.72
C SER A 147 -18.61 -9.88 6.22
N SER A 148 -18.00 -8.91 6.91
CA SER A 148 -17.70 -8.97 8.35
C SER A 148 -18.55 -7.99 9.14
#